data_AF-A0A8K1FUA1-F1
#
_entry.id   AF-A0A8K1FUA1-F1
#
_cell.length_a   1.000
_cell.length_b   1.000
_cell.length_c   1.000
_cell.angle_alpha   90.00
_cell.angle_beta   90.00
_cell.angle_gamma   90.00
#
_symmetry.space_group_name_H-M   'P 1'
#
loop_
_entity.id
_entity.type
_entity.pdbx_description
1 polymer ?
#
loop_
_entity_poly.entity_id
_entity_poly.type
_entity_poly.pdbx_seq_one_letter_code
_entity_poly.pdbx_strand_id
1 'polypeptide(L)'
;MPLDPKLKKLLDSGFNIPIGKAPVEEIRKVFRDLSSQAPRMDVGKIEDIKVPGSEATIPVRLYYPKSNGPYGILVYFHGGGFVIG
;
A
#
# COMPACT_ATOMS: atom_id res chain seq x y z
N MET A 1 21.13 12.69 -13.71
CA MET A 1 20.17 11.94 -14.55
C MET A 1 18.86 12.70 -14.58
N PRO A 2 18.25 12.95 -15.75
CA PRO A 2 16.93 13.57 -15.85
C PRO A 2 15.82 12.61 -15.38
N LEU A 3 14.63 13.14 -15.10
CA LEU A 3 13.43 12.32 -14.86
C LEU A 3 13.06 11.52 -16.12
N ASP A 4 12.54 10.31 -15.93
CA ASP A 4 11.91 9.55 -17.01
C ASP A 4 10.77 10.39 -17.62
N PRO A 5 10.70 10.54 -18.95
CA PRO A 5 9.66 11.33 -19.62
C PRO A 5 8.22 10.94 -19.24
N LYS A 6 7.95 9.67 -18.96
CA LYS A 6 6.61 9.20 -18.53
C LYS A 6 6.26 9.71 -17.14
N LEU A 7 7.22 9.68 -16.22
CA LEU A 7 7.04 10.19 -14.87
C LEU A 7 6.87 11.71 -14.87
N LYS A 8 7.65 12.42 -15.70
CA LYS A 8 7.50 13.87 -15.87
C LYS A 8 6.08 14.22 -16.34
N LYS A 9 5.58 13.54 -17.39
CA LYS A 9 4.22 13.76 -17.91
C LYS A 9 3.14 13.50 -16.86
N LEU A 10 3.31 12.48 -16.01
CA LEU A 10 2.38 12.18 -14.91
C LEU A 10 2.36 13.30 -13.86
N LEU A 11 3.53 13.81 -13.46
CA LEU A 11 3.59 14.92 -12.51
C LEU A 11 2.98 16.20 -13.09
N ASP A 12 3.30 16.51 -14.36
CA ASP A 12 2.77 17.68 -15.07
C ASP A 12 1.23 17.60 -15.26
N SER A 13 0.61 16.42 -15.17
CA SER A 13 -0.86 16.27 -15.22
C SER A 13 -1.56 16.61 -13.91
N GLY A 14 -0.82 17.05 -12.89
CA GLY A 14 -1.37 17.38 -11.56
C GLY A 14 -1.50 16.17 -10.63
N PHE A 15 -0.82 15.05 -10.91
CA PHE A 15 -0.78 13.92 -9.98
C PHE A 15 -0.13 14.37 -8.66
N ASN A 16 -0.95 14.43 -7.60
CA ASN A 16 -0.49 14.87 -6.29
C ASN A 16 -1.41 14.35 -5.17
N ILE A 17 -0.85 14.19 -3.97
CA ILE A 17 -1.60 13.96 -2.74
C ILE A 17 -1.49 15.26 -1.90
N PRO A 18 -2.60 15.87 -1.44
CA PRO A 18 -2.58 17.19 -0.79
C PRO A 18 -2.12 17.12 0.69
N ILE A 19 -0.98 16.48 0.96
CA ILE A 19 -0.38 16.34 2.30
C ILE A 19 -0.22 17.72 2.95
N GLY A 20 -0.76 17.88 4.16
CA GLY A 20 -0.70 19.13 4.92
C GLY A 20 -1.53 20.28 4.37
N LYS A 21 -2.30 20.06 3.29
CA LYS A 21 -3.13 21.08 2.63
C LYS A 21 -4.63 20.75 2.63
N ALA A 22 -4.99 19.59 3.15
CA ALA A 22 -6.37 19.12 3.30
C ALA A 22 -6.53 18.37 4.63
N PRO A 23 -7.76 18.15 5.12
CA PRO A 23 -8.02 17.31 6.30
C PRO A 23 -7.48 15.88 6.11
N VAL A 24 -7.03 15.25 7.20
CA VAL A 24 -6.41 13.92 7.18
C VAL A 24 -7.29 12.87 6.49
N GLU A 25 -8.61 12.91 6.73
CA GLU A 25 -9.54 11.96 6.12
C GLU A 25 -9.63 12.09 4.59
N GLU A 26 -9.56 13.32 4.08
CA GLU A 26 -9.54 13.56 2.64
C GLU A 26 -8.23 13.04 2.02
N ILE A 27 -7.10 13.32 2.67
CA ILE A 27 -5.79 12.81 2.25
C ILE A 27 -5.78 11.28 2.22
N ARG A 28 -6.31 10.63 3.26
CA ARG A 28 -6.45 9.17 3.34
C ARG A 28 -7.29 8.61 2.20
N LYS A 29 -8.42 9.26 1.89
CA LYS A 29 -9.28 8.87 0.77
C LYS A 29 -8.56 8.99 -0.57
N VAL A 30 -7.94 10.14 -0.84
CA VAL A 30 -7.19 10.38 -2.08
C VAL A 30 -6.10 9.32 -2.26
N PHE A 31 -5.34 9.02 -1.20
CA PHE A 31 -4.30 8.00 -1.27
C PHE A 31 -4.85 6.60 -1.59
N ARG A 32 -5.94 6.17 -0.93
CA ARG A 32 -6.59 4.87 -1.22
C ARG A 32 -7.14 4.80 -2.65
N ASP A 33 -7.75 5.88 -3.12
CA ASP A 33 -8.31 5.95 -4.47
C ASP A 33 -7.21 5.88 -5.55
N LEU A 34 -6.01 6.43 -5.27
CA LEU A 34 -4.86 6.32 -6.17
C LEU A 34 -4.18 4.93 -6.09
N SER A 35 -3.94 4.42 -4.88
CA SER A 35 -3.21 3.15 -4.69
C SER A 35 -3.99 1.93 -5.14
N SER A 36 -5.33 1.96 -5.03
CA SER A 36 -6.21 0.86 -5.43
C SER A 36 -6.38 0.69 -6.94
N GLN A 37 -5.89 1.64 -7.75
CA GLN A 37 -5.92 1.54 -9.22
C GLN A 37 -4.92 0.53 -9.76
N ALA A 38 -3.89 0.18 -8.98
CA ALA A 38 -2.95 -0.85 -9.38
C ALA A 38 -3.66 -2.21 -9.51
N PRO A 39 -3.44 -2.94 -10.60
CA PRO A 39 -4.05 -4.26 -10.78
C PRO A 39 -3.60 -5.20 -9.65
N ARG A 40 -4.54 -5.97 -9.11
CA ARG A 40 -4.23 -7.00 -8.11
C ARG A 40 -3.63 -8.21 -8.81
N MET A 41 -2.44 -8.60 -8.39
CA MET A 41 -1.81 -9.82 -8.88
C MET A 41 -2.51 -11.05 -8.32
N ASP A 42 -2.64 -12.07 -9.18
CA ASP A 42 -3.18 -13.37 -8.78
C ASP A 42 -2.12 -14.16 -7.99
N VAL A 43 -2.49 -14.59 -6.78
CA VAL A 43 -1.62 -15.30 -5.82
C VAL A 43 -2.28 -16.61 -5.38
N GLY A 44 -1.56 -17.48 -4.69
CA GLY A 44 -2.08 -18.80 -4.32
C GLY A 44 -3.24 -18.74 -3.32
N LYS A 45 -3.09 -17.94 -2.26
CA LYS A 45 -4.13 -17.71 -1.25
C LYS A 45 -3.93 -16.34 -0.61
N ILE A 46 -5.03 -15.70 -0.22
CA ILE A 46 -5.03 -14.50 0.63
C ILE A 46 -5.83 -14.82 1.88
N GLU A 47 -5.30 -14.43 3.04
CA GLU A 47 -5.95 -14.65 4.32
C GLU A 47 -5.75 -13.43 5.23
N ASP A 48 -6.83 -12.91 5.80
CA ASP A 48 -6.78 -11.84 6.78
C ASP A 48 -6.83 -12.43 8.19
N ILE A 49 -5.82 -12.12 9.00
CA ILE A 49 -5.68 -12.60 10.38
C ILE A 49 -5.56 -11.43 11.35
N LYS A 50 -5.65 -11.74 12.64
CA LYS A 50 -5.41 -10.81 13.74
C LYS A 50 -4.29 -11.36 14.62
N VAL A 51 -3.26 -10.55 14.85
CA VAL A 51 -2.11 -10.91 15.69
C VAL A 51 -2.20 -10.12 17.01
N PRO A 52 -2.10 -10.76 18.18
CA PRO A 52 -2.05 -10.04 19.45
C PRO A 52 -0.73 -9.28 19.57
N GLY A 53 -0.80 -7.94 19.57
CA GLY A 53 0.32 -7.06 19.91
C GLY A 53 0.34 -6.74 21.40
N SER A 54 1.40 -6.06 21.85
CA SER A 54 1.54 -5.65 23.26
C SER A 54 0.49 -4.61 23.69
N GLU A 55 0.06 -3.75 22.78
CA GLU A 55 -0.89 -2.65 23.07
C GLU A 55 -2.23 -2.79 22.35
N ALA A 56 -2.27 -3.53 21.24
CA ALA A 56 -3.46 -3.68 20.41
C ALA A 56 -3.42 -4.97 19.59
N THR A 57 -4.60 -5.40 19.15
CA THR A 57 -4.73 -6.46 18.14
C THR A 57 -4.45 -5.89 16.75
N ILE A 58 -3.45 -6.44 16.06
CA ILE A 58 -2.95 -5.92 14.79
C ILE A 58 -3.56 -6.73 13.63
N PRO A 59 -4.29 -6.09 12.69
CA PRO A 59 -4.75 -6.76 11.48
C PRO A 59 -3.56 -7.02 10.53
N VAL A 60 -3.47 -8.23 10.01
CA VAL A 60 -2.41 -8.64 9.06
C VAL A 60 -3.05 -9.38 7.90
N ARG A 61 -2.60 -9.09 6.68
CA ARG A 61 -2.95 -9.86 5.49
C ARG A 61 -1.79 -10.75 5.07
N LEU A 62 -2.05 -12.05 5.00
CA LEU A 62 -1.12 -13.04 4.49
C LEU A 62 -1.36 -13.25 2.99
N TYR A 63 -0.26 -13.23 2.24
CA TYR A 63 -0.25 -13.57 0.82
C TYR A 63 0.60 -14.83 0.64
N TYR A 64 -0.01 -15.91 0.18
CA TYR A 64 0.67 -17.17 -0.10
C TYR A 64 1.03 -17.25 -1.58
N PRO A 65 2.25 -17.67 -1.93
CA PRO A 65 2.61 -17.94 -3.32
C PRO A 65 1.83 -19.15 -3.85
N LYS A 66 1.77 -19.30 -5.18
CA LYS A 66 1.15 -20.47 -5.83
C LYS A 66 1.95 -21.77 -5.67
N SER A 67 3.23 -21.68 -5.30
CA SER A 67 4.10 -22.84 -5.12
C SER A 67 3.80 -23.58 -3.82
N ASN A 68 4.17 -24.86 -3.79
CA ASN A 68 4.13 -25.65 -2.55
C ASN A 68 5.34 -25.29 -1.66
N GLY A 69 5.14 -25.39 -0.34
CA GLY A 69 6.15 -25.02 0.65
C GLY A 69 7.30 -26.03 0.80
N PRO A 70 8.22 -25.78 1.75
CA PRO A 70 8.17 -24.74 2.80
C PRO A 70 8.39 -23.31 2.26
N TYR A 71 7.88 -22.31 2.98
CA TYR A 71 7.98 -20.90 2.60
C TYR A 71 8.97 -20.14 3.50
N GLY A 72 9.73 -19.21 2.90
CA GLY A 72 10.29 -18.09 3.65
C GLY A 72 9.20 -17.05 3.95
N ILE A 73 9.38 -16.24 4.99
CA ILE A 73 8.43 -15.21 5.40
C ILE A 73 9.03 -13.82 5.13
N LEU A 74 8.28 -12.98 4.42
CA LEU A 74 8.52 -11.55 4.34
C LEU A 74 7.48 -10.82 5.19
N VAL A 75 7.94 -10.08 6.20
CA VAL A 75 7.09 -9.15 6.94
C VAL A 75 7.19 -7.79 6.25
N TYR A 76 6.07 -7.33 5.69
CA TYR A 76 6.00 -6.06 4.96
C TYR A 76 5.14 -5.04 5.70
N PHE A 77 5.66 -3.83 5.84
CA PHE A 77 4.95 -2.68 6.41
C PHE A 77 4.70 -1.65 5.32
N HIS A 78 3.46 -1.18 5.17
CA HIS A 78 3.13 -0.20 4.14
C HIS A 78 3.74 1.18 4.46
N GLY A 79 4.07 1.93 3.40
CA GLY A 79 4.45 3.34 3.50
C GLY A 79 3.23 4.25 3.70
N GLY A 80 3.46 5.56 3.65
CA GLY A 80 2.41 6.57 3.87
C GLY A 80 2.67 7.51 5.04
N GLY A 81 3.95 7.71 5.39
CA GLY A 81 4.35 8.71 6.39
C GLY A 81 3.69 8.53 7.75
N PHE A 82 3.39 7.28 8.15
CA PHE A 82 2.75 6.90 9.42
C PHE A 82 1.30 7.42 9.63
N VAL A 83 0.69 8.04 8.62
CA VAL A 83 -0.64 8.66 8.73
C VAL A 83 -1.63 8.05 7.72
N ILE A 84 -1.16 7.72 6.52
CA ILE A 84 -1.96 7.16 5.43
C ILE A 84 -1.53 5.74 5.06
N GLY A 85 -2.42 5.05 4.36
CA GLY A 85 -2.38 3.63 4.03
C GLY A 85 -3.71 3.24 3.42
#